data_AF-A0A174IFM2-F1
#
_entry.id   AF-A0A174IFM2-F1
#
_cell.length_a   1.000
_cell.length_b   1.000
_cell.length_c   1.000
_cell.angle_alpha   90.00
_cell.angle_beta   90.00
_cell.angle_gamma   90.00
#
_symmetry.space_group_name_H-M   'P 1'
#
loop_
_entity.id
_entity.type
_entity.pdbx_description
1 polymer ?
#
loop_
_entity_poly.entity_id
_entity_poly.type
_entity_poly.pdbx_seq_one_letter_code
_entity_poly.pdbx_strand_id
1 'polypeptide(L)'
;MRKRLISPFGITVEVLLLFLVLSIWQAGDADGENGRKISRGGISDSVSVNAQSGTETGYWENEVQREEKKDFIKWVEFNVTYEALNRAYTYDVETYEEDVHLNWVELLAYLGAKYGGDFTRYSERDMTEAAEKLLSGEVTMEELTADMQYYGYYREAYGAVLDGMVGEYEIERPDGEGADKKVWKKYYGLKAYCPIAKTFPYSDYDDFGVSRSYGYRRNHLGHDMMGQVGTPRRKICRT
;
A
#
# COMPACT_ATOMS: atom_id res chain seq x y z
N MET A 1 21.89 -42.63 14.94
CA MET A 1 22.56 -41.37 15.33
C MET A 1 23.91 -41.27 14.62
N ARG A 2 24.06 -40.36 13.65
CA ARG A 2 25.36 -40.00 13.06
C ARG A 2 25.43 -38.46 13.04
N LYS A 3 26.17 -37.87 13.98
CA LYS A 3 26.43 -36.43 13.99
C LYS A 3 27.55 -36.16 12.98
N ARG A 4 27.25 -35.45 11.89
CA ARG A 4 28.29 -34.94 10.98
C ARG A 4 28.89 -33.70 11.63
N LEU A 5 30.13 -33.83 12.11
CA LEU A 5 30.96 -32.72 12.56
C LEU A 5 31.41 -31.93 11.32
N ILE A 6 30.87 -30.73 11.15
CA ILE A 6 31.32 -29.77 10.14
C ILE A 6 32.58 -29.10 10.71
N SER A 7 33.72 -29.28 10.05
CA SER A 7 34.99 -28.66 10.47
C SER A 7 35.04 -27.20 9.99
N PRO A 8 35.52 -26.26 10.82
CA PRO A 8 35.57 -24.84 10.48
C PRO A 8 36.58 -24.50 9.36
N PHE A 9 37.47 -25.44 9.02
CA PHE A 9 38.45 -25.28 7.93
C PHE A 9 37.87 -25.50 6.53
N GLY A 10 36.73 -26.20 6.38
CA GLY A 10 36.11 -26.40 5.07
C GLY A 10 35.39 -25.16 4.54
N ILE A 11 34.73 -24.43 5.43
CA ILE A 11 33.91 -23.25 5.10
C ILE A 11 34.79 -22.09 4.62
N THR A 12 35.98 -21.92 5.21
CA THR A 12 36.88 -20.82 4.84
C THR A 12 37.47 -20.97 3.44
N VAL A 13 37.65 -22.20 2.95
CA VAL A 13 38.16 -22.47 1.60
C VAL A 13 37.10 -22.22 0.52
N GLU A 14 35.84 -22.60 0.77
CA GLU A 14 34.73 -22.33 -0.16
C GLU A 14 34.44 -20.83 -0.30
N VAL A 15 34.48 -20.09 0.81
CA VAL A 15 34.28 -18.62 0.79
C VAL A 15 35.42 -17.93 0.03
N LEU A 16 36.67 -18.35 0.20
CA LEU A 16 37.81 -17.81 -0.55
C LEU A 16 37.71 -18.10 -2.06
N LEU A 17 37.24 -19.28 -2.45
CA LEU A 17 37.01 -19.61 -3.87
C LEU A 17 35.90 -18.75 -4.49
N LEU A 18 34.83 -18.46 -3.75
CA LEU A 18 33.75 -17.59 -4.21
C LEU A 18 34.22 -16.13 -4.43
N PHE A 19 35.06 -15.60 -3.54
CA PHE A 19 35.66 -14.26 -3.72
C PHE A 19 36.60 -14.19 -4.93
N LEU A 20 37.32 -15.27 -5.23
CA LEU A 20 38.24 -15.33 -6.37
C LEU A 20 37.48 -15.38 -7.71
N VAL A 21 36.35 -16.09 -7.77
CA VAL A 21 35.48 -16.14 -8.95
C VAL A 21 34.79 -14.79 -9.21
N LEU A 22 34.33 -14.09 -8.16
CA LEU A 22 33.76 -12.74 -8.27
C LEU A 22 34.77 -11.71 -8.80
N SER A 23 36.04 -11.85 -8.41
CA SER A 23 37.11 -10.95 -8.86
C SER A 23 37.44 -11.12 -10.35
N ILE A 24 37.29 -12.33 -10.90
CA ILE A 24 37.49 -12.59 -12.32
C ILE A 24 36.32 -12.03 -13.15
N TRP A 25 35.11 -11.98 -12.60
CA TRP A 25 33.94 -11.44 -13.31
C TRP A 25 33.96 -9.91 -13.41
N GLN A 26 34.48 -9.21 -12.41
CA GLN A 26 34.68 -7.74 -12.49
C GLN A 26 35.84 -7.30 -13.39
N ALA A 27 36.77 -8.21 -13.73
CA ALA A 27 37.91 -7.90 -14.59
C ALA A 27 37.66 -8.13 -16.09
N GLY A 28 36.45 -8.57 -16.49
CA GLY A 28 36.14 -8.99 -17.85
C GLY A 28 35.42 -7.97 -18.74
N ASP A 29 35.10 -6.76 -18.24
CA ASP A 29 34.20 -5.82 -18.96
C ASP A 29 34.86 -4.49 -19.37
N ALA A 30 36.19 -4.50 -19.52
CA ALA A 30 36.94 -3.37 -20.03
C ALA A 30 37.80 -3.83 -21.22
N ASP A 31 37.23 -3.80 -22.43
CA ASP A 31 37.94 -3.52 -23.69
C ASP A 31 36.91 -3.16 -24.78
N GLY A 32 37.08 -2.01 -25.45
CA GLY A 32 36.11 -1.43 -26.39
C GLY A 32 36.49 -1.51 -27.86
N GLU A 33 35.56 -1.09 -28.73
CA GLU A 33 35.73 -0.42 -30.05
C GLU A 33 34.32 -0.12 -30.63
N ASN A 34 33.86 1.11 -30.84
CA ASN A 34 34.19 2.17 -31.83
C ASN A 34 33.41 2.08 -33.17
N GLY A 35 32.61 3.12 -33.47
CA GLY A 35 32.22 3.54 -34.82
C GLY A 35 30.73 3.48 -35.21
N ARG A 36 30.04 4.63 -35.29
CA ARG A 36 29.86 5.46 -36.51
C ARG A 36 28.73 6.49 -36.35
N LYS A 37 29.09 7.78 -36.40
CA LYS A 37 28.19 8.95 -36.44
C LYS A 37 27.57 9.12 -37.83
N ILE A 38 26.27 9.45 -37.92
CA ILE A 38 25.69 10.23 -39.02
C ILE A 38 24.70 11.26 -38.46
N SER A 39 24.83 12.49 -38.96
CA SER A 39 24.15 13.73 -38.59
C SER A 39 22.83 13.96 -39.36
N ARG A 40 21.87 14.64 -38.72
CA ARG A 40 20.79 15.49 -39.25
C ARG A 40 19.95 15.93 -38.04
N GLY A 41 19.71 17.19 -37.68
CA GLY A 41 19.72 18.43 -38.43
C GLY A 41 18.35 19.10 -38.24
N GLY A 42 18.25 20.01 -37.26
CA GLY A 42 17.40 21.20 -37.26
C GLY A 42 15.88 21.09 -37.02
N ILE A 43 15.43 21.81 -35.98
CA ILE A 43 14.48 22.95 -35.99
C ILE A 43 13.46 22.84 -34.86
N SER A 44 13.61 23.75 -33.91
CA SER A 44 12.67 24.13 -32.87
C SER A 44 11.68 25.14 -33.45
N ASP A 45 10.40 24.76 -33.56
CA ASP A 45 9.32 25.72 -33.78
C ASP A 45 8.62 26.00 -32.46
N SER A 46 9.05 27.09 -31.81
CA SER A 46 8.24 27.82 -30.86
C SER A 46 7.43 28.86 -31.63
N VAL A 47 6.10 28.75 -31.58
CA VAL A 47 5.20 29.83 -32.00
C VAL A 47 4.37 30.27 -30.80
N SER A 48 4.79 31.40 -30.24
CA SER A 48 4.02 32.28 -29.39
C SER A 48 3.20 33.23 -30.28
N VAL A 49 1.91 33.37 -30.01
CA VAL A 49 1.08 34.44 -30.59
C VAL A 49 0.82 35.46 -29.50
N ASN A 50 1.29 36.68 -29.77
CA ASN A 50 1.20 37.85 -28.91
C ASN A 50 0.01 38.71 -29.38
N ALA A 51 -0.78 39.23 -28.46
CA ALA A 51 -1.70 40.32 -28.72
C ALA A 51 -1.61 41.31 -27.53
N GLN A 52 -1.05 42.49 -27.80
CA GLN A 52 -1.01 43.63 -26.89
C GLN A 52 -2.04 44.69 -27.31
N SER A 53 -2.67 45.32 -26.33
CA SER A 53 -2.97 46.76 -26.37
C SER A 53 -3.38 47.25 -24.98
N GLY A 54 -2.77 48.35 -24.52
CA GLY A 54 -3.32 49.19 -23.44
C GLY A 54 -2.33 49.53 -22.33
N THR A 55 -1.61 50.64 -22.49
CA THR A 55 -0.83 51.37 -21.48
C THR A 55 -1.73 52.06 -20.47
N GLU A 56 -1.39 52.00 -19.16
CA GLU A 56 -1.47 53.15 -18.25
C GLU A 56 -0.78 52.88 -16.90
N THR A 57 -0.33 53.98 -16.30
CA THR A 57 0.60 54.12 -15.16
C THR A 57 -0.09 54.05 -13.79
N GLY A 58 0.59 53.45 -12.79
CA GLY A 58 0.53 53.93 -11.40
C GLY A 58 0.11 52.92 -10.31
N TYR A 59 0.81 53.04 -9.18
CA TYR A 59 0.55 52.54 -7.82
C TYR A 59 1.05 51.13 -7.45
N TRP A 60 1.95 51.12 -6.46
CA TRP A 60 2.44 49.93 -5.76
C TRP A 60 1.42 49.49 -4.72
N GLU A 61 0.64 48.46 -5.04
CA GLU A 61 -0.17 47.76 -4.06
C GLU A 61 0.52 46.45 -3.71
N ASN A 62 0.92 46.32 -2.44
CA ASN A 62 1.49 45.08 -1.92
C ASN A 62 0.37 44.04 -1.79
N GLU A 63 0.09 43.31 -2.88
CA GLU A 63 -0.71 42.10 -2.81
C GLU A 63 0.08 41.01 -2.09
N VAL A 64 -0.37 40.67 -0.89
CA VAL A 64 0.02 39.45 -0.19
C VAL A 64 -0.45 38.27 -1.06
N GLN A 65 0.47 37.73 -1.85
CA GLN A 65 0.31 36.48 -2.60
C GLN A 65 -0.05 35.38 -1.61
N ARG A 66 -1.34 35.05 -1.50
CA ARG A 66 -1.74 33.74 -0.98
C ARG A 66 -1.40 32.74 -2.06
N GLU A 67 -0.33 31.98 -1.85
CA GLU A 67 -0.06 30.80 -2.66
C GLU A 67 -1.26 29.85 -2.53
N GLU A 68 -2.13 29.85 -3.53
CA GLU A 68 -3.13 28.80 -3.70
C GLU A 68 -2.36 27.48 -3.87
N LYS A 69 -2.46 26.61 -2.85
CA LYS A 69 -1.90 25.27 -2.92
C LYS A 69 -2.52 24.58 -4.13
N LYS A 70 -1.71 24.33 -5.16
CA LYS A 70 -2.13 23.51 -6.30
C LYS A 70 -2.32 22.08 -5.79
N ASP A 71 -3.58 21.67 -5.65
CA ASP A 71 -3.92 20.31 -5.28
C ASP A 71 -3.67 19.39 -6.48
N PHE A 72 -2.57 18.63 -6.39
CA PHE A 72 -2.27 17.58 -7.35
C PHE A 72 -3.12 16.34 -7.02
N ILE A 73 -3.58 15.64 -8.06
CA ILE A 73 -4.19 14.31 -7.89
C ILE A 73 -3.11 13.36 -7.38
N LYS A 74 -3.31 12.84 -6.17
CA LYS A 74 -2.45 11.81 -5.58
C LYS A 74 -3.10 10.45 -5.81
N TRP A 75 -2.30 9.45 -6.14
CA TRP A 75 -2.75 8.08 -6.36
C TRP A 75 -1.83 7.13 -5.60
N VAL A 76 -2.41 6.16 -4.91
CA VAL A 76 -1.66 5.13 -4.18
C VAL A 76 -2.06 3.77 -4.74
N GLU A 77 -1.08 2.91 -4.92
CA GLU A 77 -1.32 1.50 -5.15
C GLU A 77 -1.52 0.80 -3.80
N PHE A 78 -2.64 0.09 -3.67
CA PHE A 78 -2.94 -0.68 -2.48
C PHE A 78 -2.56 -2.15 -2.71
N ASN A 79 -1.29 -2.47 -2.49
CA ASN A 79 -0.73 -3.81 -2.65
C ASN A 79 -0.28 -4.41 -1.32
N VAL A 80 -1.04 -4.18 -0.25
CA VAL A 80 -0.73 -4.72 1.08
C VAL A 80 -0.85 -6.25 1.04
N THR A 81 0.18 -6.95 1.52
CA THR A 81 0.18 -8.42 1.54
C THR A 81 -0.84 -8.96 2.55
N TYR A 82 -1.34 -10.18 2.27
CA TYR A 82 -2.24 -10.88 3.20
C TYR A 82 -1.61 -11.03 4.60
N GLU A 83 -0.31 -11.31 4.68
CA GLU A 83 0.41 -11.48 5.94
C GLU A 83 0.40 -10.20 6.77
N ALA A 84 0.65 -9.04 6.14
CA ALA A 84 0.59 -7.75 6.80
C ALA A 84 -0.83 -7.42 7.27
N LEU A 85 -1.85 -7.61 6.42
CA LEU A 85 -3.24 -7.40 6.77
C LEU A 85 -3.68 -8.27 7.95
N ASN A 86 -3.37 -9.56 7.90
CA ASN A 86 -3.75 -10.51 8.93
C ASN A 86 -3.06 -10.17 10.26
N ARG A 87 -1.77 -9.84 10.24
CA ARG A 87 -1.04 -9.51 11.47
C ARG A 87 -1.53 -8.20 12.10
N ALA A 88 -1.75 -7.16 11.31
CA ALA A 88 -2.30 -5.89 11.79
C ALA A 88 -3.71 -6.08 12.36
N TYR A 89 -4.56 -6.86 11.68
CA TYR A 89 -5.89 -7.22 12.15
C TYR A 89 -5.85 -7.97 13.50
N THR A 90 -4.93 -8.93 13.64
CA THR A 90 -4.76 -9.67 14.89
C THR A 90 -4.42 -8.73 16.04
N TYR A 91 -3.48 -7.80 15.85
CA TYR A 91 -3.14 -6.81 16.88
C TYR A 91 -4.32 -5.92 17.26
N ASP A 92 -5.11 -5.46 16.30
CA ASP A 92 -6.27 -4.60 16.57
C ASP A 92 -7.34 -5.33 17.40
N VAL A 93 -7.62 -6.59 17.07
CA VAL A 93 -8.58 -7.40 17.84
C VAL A 93 -8.04 -7.80 19.21
N GLU A 94 -6.75 -8.16 19.32
CA GLU A 94 -6.14 -8.59 20.59
C GLU A 94 -5.97 -7.45 21.57
N THR A 95 -5.80 -6.22 21.09
CA THR A 95 -5.61 -5.01 21.92
C THR A 95 -6.91 -4.26 22.14
N TYR A 96 -8.04 -4.80 21.69
CA TYR A 96 -9.36 -4.24 21.97
C TYR A 96 -9.69 -4.43 23.46
N GLU A 97 -10.10 -3.35 24.13
CA GLU A 97 -10.33 -3.25 25.60
C GLU A 97 -9.06 -3.27 26.49
N GLU A 98 -7.87 -3.34 25.91
CA GLU A 98 -6.62 -3.14 26.64
C GLU A 98 -6.32 -1.65 26.87
N ASP A 99 -5.38 -1.34 27.76
CA ASP A 99 -4.97 0.04 28.09
C ASP A 99 -4.47 0.82 26.85
N VAL A 100 -3.83 0.11 25.92
CA VAL A 100 -3.35 0.65 24.63
C VAL A 100 -3.94 -0.18 23.50
N HIS A 101 -4.84 0.44 22.72
CA HIS A 101 -5.45 -0.17 21.55
C HIS A 101 -4.68 0.20 20.27
N LEU A 102 -4.30 -0.80 19.49
CA LEU A 102 -3.57 -0.61 18.23
C LEU A 102 -4.51 -0.64 17.04
N ASN A 103 -4.69 0.48 16.36
CA ASN A 103 -5.47 0.51 15.12
C ASN A 103 -4.69 -0.14 13.97
N TRP A 104 -5.28 -1.14 13.32
CA TRP A 104 -4.64 -1.85 12.22
C TRP A 104 -4.28 -0.96 11.02
N VAL A 105 -5.09 0.07 10.70
CA VAL A 105 -4.82 0.98 9.57
C VAL A 105 -3.62 1.86 9.87
N GLU A 106 -3.44 2.29 11.12
CA GLU A 106 -2.28 3.09 11.52
C GLU A 106 -0.98 2.30 11.44
N LEU A 107 -0.99 1.04 11.89
CA LEU A 107 0.15 0.13 11.75
C LEU A 107 0.51 -0.10 10.27
N LEU A 108 -0.50 -0.32 9.41
CA LEU A 108 -0.29 -0.49 7.98
C LEU A 108 0.21 0.79 7.31
N ALA A 109 -0.30 1.96 7.72
CA ALA A 109 0.15 3.25 7.20
C ALA A 109 1.60 3.55 7.60
N TYR A 110 2.00 3.20 8.83
CA TYR A 110 3.39 3.30 9.29
C TYR A 110 4.32 2.43 8.44
N LEU A 111 3.96 1.17 8.21
CA LEU A 111 4.75 0.28 7.34
C LEU A 111 4.74 0.74 5.88
N GLY A 112 3.61 1.24 5.40
CA GLY A 112 3.49 1.85 4.07
C GLY A 112 4.47 3.03 3.92
N ALA A 113 4.54 3.92 4.90
CA ALA A 113 5.49 5.03 4.91
C ALA A 113 6.94 4.55 5.00
N LYS A 114 7.23 3.50 5.79
CA LYS A 114 8.57 2.91 5.94
C LYS A 114 9.07 2.24 4.66
N TYR A 115 8.19 1.56 3.92
CA TYR A 115 8.55 0.84 2.69
C TYR A 115 8.29 1.63 1.41
N GLY A 116 7.69 2.83 1.51
CA GLY A 116 7.27 3.60 0.33
C GLY A 116 6.11 2.96 -0.43
N GLY A 117 5.24 2.22 0.27
CA GLY A 117 4.08 1.53 -0.29
C GLY A 117 4.39 0.17 -0.92
N ASP A 118 5.64 -0.26 -0.95
CA ASP A 118 6.05 -1.56 -1.48
C ASP A 118 6.09 -2.65 -0.40
N PHE A 119 4.99 -3.40 -0.28
CA PHE A 119 4.86 -4.50 0.67
C PHE A 119 5.49 -5.82 0.20
N THR A 120 6.15 -5.87 -0.98
CA THR A 120 6.95 -7.04 -1.34
C THR A 120 8.13 -7.26 -0.41
N ARG A 121 8.56 -6.18 0.26
CA ARG A 121 9.64 -6.16 1.26
C ARG A 121 9.13 -6.33 2.69
N TYR A 122 7.85 -6.65 2.87
CA TYR A 122 7.24 -6.81 4.18
C TYR A 122 8.01 -7.82 5.04
N SER A 123 8.26 -7.44 6.28
CA SER A 123 8.79 -8.33 7.32
C SER A 123 7.91 -8.25 8.55
N GLU A 124 7.44 -9.39 9.04
CA GLU A 124 6.64 -9.46 10.26
C GLU A 124 7.38 -8.83 11.46
N ARG A 125 8.71 -8.95 11.51
CA ARG A 125 9.53 -8.35 12.56
C ARG A 125 9.34 -6.84 12.66
N ASP A 126 9.25 -6.14 11.52
CA ASP A 126 9.08 -4.69 11.52
C ASP A 126 7.72 -4.27 12.09
N MET A 127 6.67 -5.09 11.88
CA MET A 127 5.37 -4.86 12.48
C MET A 127 5.38 -5.14 13.98
N THR A 128 5.98 -6.26 14.40
CA THR A 128 6.09 -6.63 15.81
C THR A 128 6.89 -5.60 16.60
N GLU A 129 8.03 -5.14 16.07
CA GLU A 129 8.84 -4.09 16.71
C GLU A 129 8.08 -2.77 16.84
N ALA A 130 7.22 -2.42 15.88
CA ALA A 130 6.37 -1.24 15.98
C ALA A 130 5.26 -1.42 17.02
N ALA A 131 4.58 -2.57 17.00
CA ALA A 131 3.52 -2.89 17.95
C ALA A 131 4.03 -2.93 19.40
N GLU A 132 5.18 -3.56 19.65
CA GLU A 132 5.78 -3.65 20.98
C GLU A 132 6.11 -2.28 21.58
N LYS A 133 6.66 -1.36 20.78
CA LYS A 133 6.96 0.02 21.22
C LYS A 133 5.71 0.82 21.58
N LEU A 134 4.63 0.61 20.85
CA LEU A 134 3.35 1.26 21.11
C LEU A 134 2.69 0.65 22.36
N LEU A 135 2.73 -0.68 22.49
CA LEU A 135 2.16 -1.39 23.64
C LEU A 135 2.91 -1.13 24.95
N SER A 136 4.23 -0.92 24.90
CA SER A 136 4.99 -0.56 26.11
C SER A 136 4.69 0.86 26.60
N GLY A 137 3.97 1.67 25.80
CA GLY A 137 3.67 3.07 26.10
C GLY A 137 4.90 3.98 26.08
N GLU A 138 6.04 3.49 25.55
CA GLU A 138 7.29 4.24 25.47
C GLU A 138 7.22 5.38 24.45
N VAL A 139 6.44 5.20 23.39
CA VAL A 139 6.36 6.12 22.24
C VAL A 139 4.93 6.15 21.74
N THR A 140 4.40 7.34 21.42
CA THR A 140 3.07 7.46 20.79
C THR A 140 3.15 7.29 19.28
N MET A 141 2.02 7.04 18.62
CA MET A 141 1.99 6.93 17.15
C MET A 141 2.47 8.22 16.47
N GLU A 142 2.16 9.37 17.06
CA GLU A 142 2.58 10.69 16.57
C GLU A 142 4.10 10.85 16.65
N GLU A 143 4.73 10.42 17.74
CA GLU A 143 6.18 10.47 17.91
C GLU A 143 6.89 9.48 16.97
N LEU A 144 6.32 8.28 16.79
CA LEU A 144 6.86 7.25 15.91
C LEU A 144 6.80 7.66 14.43
N THR A 145 5.87 8.52 14.05
CA THR A 145 5.62 8.95 12.66
C THR A 145 6.04 10.40 12.39
N ALA A 146 6.59 11.11 13.38
CA ALA A 146 6.94 12.52 13.28
C ALA A 146 7.97 12.82 12.18
N ASP A 147 8.90 11.90 11.95
CA ASP A 147 9.92 11.99 10.90
C ASP A 147 9.43 11.46 9.54
N MET A 148 8.25 10.83 9.48
CA MET A 148 7.69 10.22 8.29
C MET A 148 6.81 11.20 7.50
N GLN A 149 7.41 11.89 6.52
CA GLN A 149 6.73 12.85 5.65
C GLN A 149 5.45 12.30 4.98
N TYR A 150 5.41 11.01 4.66
CA TYR A 150 4.31 10.39 3.90
C TYR A 150 3.31 9.61 4.76
N TYR A 151 3.48 9.56 6.09
CA TYR A 151 2.59 8.81 6.96
C TYR A 151 1.12 9.25 6.82
N GLY A 152 0.85 10.56 6.92
CA GLY A 152 -0.51 11.08 6.80
C GLY A 152 -1.16 10.74 5.44
N TYR A 153 -0.36 10.68 4.38
CA TYR A 153 -0.83 10.28 3.06
C TYR A 153 -1.25 8.81 3.01
N TYR A 154 -0.44 7.89 3.55
CA TYR A 154 -0.82 6.48 3.63
C TYR A 154 -1.96 6.23 4.60
N ARG A 155 -2.04 6.97 5.71
CA ARG A 155 -3.15 6.87 6.67
C ARG A 155 -4.48 7.25 6.04
N GLU A 156 -4.51 8.32 5.25
CA GLU A 156 -5.68 8.73 4.49
C GLU A 156 -6.04 7.70 3.42
N ALA A 157 -5.06 7.28 2.60
CA ALA A 157 -5.30 6.37 1.50
C ALA A 157 -5.76 4.97 1.96
N TYR A 158 -5.10 4.41 2.97
CA TYR A 158 -5.48 3.10 3.52
C TYR A 158 -6.76 3.20 4.34
N GLY A 159 -6.97 4.33 5.04
CA GLY A 159 -8.22 4.62 5.73
C GLY A 159 -9.42 4.60 4.79
N ALA A 160 -9.32 5.21 3.61
CA ALA A 160 -10.39 5.20 2.61
C ALA A 160 -10.83 3.78 2.17
N VAL A 161 -9.94 2.79 2.27
CA VAL A 161 -10.21 1.39 1.90
C VAL A 161 -10.63 0.56 3.10
N LEU A 162 -9.93 0.69 4.22
CA LEU A 162 -9.97 -0.23 5.35
C LEU A 162 -10.73 0.31 6.57
N ASP A 163 -10.89 1.63 6.72
CA ASP A 163 -11.59 2.18 7.88
C ASP A 163 -13.04 1.66 7.91
N GLY A 164 -13.47 1.26 9.10
CA GLY A 164 -14.81 0.71 9.34
C GLY A 164 -15.00 -0.76 8.94
N MET A 165 -13.99 -1.44 8.37
CA MET A 165 -14.05 -2.88 8.14
C MET A 165 -13.89 -3.70 9.43
N VAL A 166 -13.14 -3.17 10.40
CA VAL A 166 -12.99 -3.73 11.75
C VAL A 166 -13.79 -2.87 12.73
N GLY A 167 -14.47 -3.52 13.67
CA GLY A 167 -15.17 -2.82 14.74
C GLY A 167 -16.18 -3.70 15.47
N GLU A 168 -16.97 -3.07 16.33
CA GLU A 168 -18.04 -3.76 17.05
C GLU A 168 -19.18 -4.21 16.12
N TYR A 169 -19.66 -5.42 16.35
CA TYR A 169 -20.84 -5.98 15.70
C TYR A 169 -21.57 -6.96 16.63
N GLU A 170 -22.86 -7.17 16.35
CA GLU A 170 -23.70 -8.09 17.10
C GLU A 170 -24.07 -9.29 16.23
N ILE A 171 -23.95 -10.49 16.80
CA ILE A 171 -24.46 -11.72 16.18
C ILE A 171 -25.40 -12.46 17.12
N GLU A 172 -26.46 -12.99 16.53
CA GLU A 172 -27.39 -13.87 17.20
C GLU A 172 -26.79 -15.28 17.26
N ARG A 173 -26.51 -15.77 18.47
CA ARG A 173 -25.96 -17.12 18.72
C ARG A 173 -26.79 -17.86 19.76
N PRO A 174 -26.77 -19.21 19.75
CA PRO A 174 -27.34 -20.00 20.84
C PRO A 174 -26.68 -19.66 22.18
N ASP A 175 -27.47 -19.63 23.25
CA ASP A 175 -27.00 -19.40 24.61
C ASP A 175 -26.32 -20.64 25.21
N GLY A 176 -25.22 -21.09 24.58
CA GLY A 176 -24.50 -22.33 24.90
C GLY A 176 -24.71 -23.44 23.86
N GLU A 177 -23.88 -24.48 23.91
CA GLU A 177 -24.03 -25.65 23.04
C GLU A 177 -25.37 -26.35 23.34
N GLY A 178 -26.28 -26.34 22.35
CA GLY A 178 -27.58 -27.01 22.44
C GLY A 178 -28.73 -26.19 23.03
N ALA A 179 -28.56 -24.89 23.27
CA ALA A 179 -29.65 -24.04 23.75
C ALA A 179 -30.59 -23.59 22.62
N ASP A 180 -31.90 -23.81 22.78
CA ASP A 180 -32.95 -23.31 21.87
C ASP A 180 -33.10 -21.78 21.93
N LYS A 181 -32.64 -21.16 23.01
CA LYS A 181 -32.71 -19.70 23.19
C LYS A 181 -31.54 -19.04 22.48
N LYS A 182 -31.86 -18.14 21.55
CA LYS A 182 -30.90 -17.29 20.88
C LYS A 182 -30.72 -15.98 21.64
N VAL A 183 -29.47 -15.53 21.76
CA VAL A 183 -29.10 -14.28 22.45
C VAL A 183 -28.18 -13.49 21.54
N TRP A 184 -28.42 -12.17 21.46
CA TRP A 184 -27.52 -11.24 20.79
C TRP A 184 -26.28 -11.01 21.66
N LYS A 185 -25.12 -11.30 21.10
CA LYS A 185 -23.82 -11.09 21.75
C LYS A 185 -23.01 -10.08 20.94
N LYS A 186 -22.39 -9.14 21.64
CA LYS A 186 -21.46 -8.15 21.07
C LYS A 186 -20.09 -8.79 20.89
N TYR A 187 -19.47 -8.52 19.75
CA TYR A 187 -18.13 -8.95 19.40
C TYR A 187 -17.39 -7.80 18.73
N TYR A 188 -16.07 -7.86 18.76
CA TYR A 188 -15.19 -6.98 18.03
C TYR A 188 -14.41 -7.77 16.99
N GLY A 189 -14.28 -7.23 15.78
CA GLY A 189 -13.50 -7.85 14.71
C GLY A 189 -13.95 -7.45 13.31
N LEU A 190 -13.63 -8.30 12.33
CA LEU A 190 -13.93 -8.03 10.93
C LEU A 190 -15.44 -8.11 10.66
N LYS A 191 -16.04 -6.97 10.34
CA LYS A 191 -17.45 -6.84 9.94
C LYS A 191 -17.64 -6.54 8.45
N ALA A 192 -16.55 -6.46 7.69
CA ALA A 192 -16.61 -6.36 6.23
C ALA A 192 -17.28 -7.60 5.62
N TYR A 193 -18.09 -7.39 4.60
CA TYR A 193 -18.79 -8.47 3.89
C TYR A 193 -18.60 -8.34 2.39
N CYS A 194 -18.58 -9.49 1.71
CA CYS A 194 -18.63 -9.52 0.26
C CYS A 194 -19.96 -8.87 -0.21
N PRO A 195 -19.93 -7.99 -1.24
CA PRO A 195 -21.16 -7.44 -1.83
C PRO A 195 -22.07 -8.51 -2.41
N ILE A 196 -21.53 -9.68 -2.72
CA ILE A 196 -22.23 -10.80 -3.30
C ILE A 196 -22.70 -11.70 -2.17
N ALA A 197 -23.98 -12.10 -2.22
CA ALA A 197 -24.53 -12.99 -1.23
C ALA A 197 -23.81 -14.34 -1.21
N LYS A 198 -23.66 -14.91 -0.01
CA LYS A 198 -23.11 -16.26 0.16
C LYS A 198 -23.84 -17.24 -0.75
N THR A 199 -23.09 -18.17 -1.36
CA THR A 199 -23.55 -19.22 -2.31
C THR A 199 -23.80 -18.79 -3.76
N PHE A 200 -23.75 -17.49 -4.07
CA PHE A 200 -23.84 -17.05 -5.46
C PHE A 200 -22.46 -17.13 -6.13
N PRO A 201 -22.33 -17.85 -7.26
CA PRO A 201 -21.06 -17.90 -7.98
C PRO A 201 -20.78 -16.55 -8.62
N TYR A 202 -19.53 -16.11 -8.53
CA TYR A 202 -19.00 -15.00 -9.30
C TYR A 202 -17.59 -15.34 -9.76
N SER A 203 -17.16 -14.69 -10.83
CA SER A 203 -15.78 -14.70 -11.29
C SER A 203 -15.37 -13.27 -11.59
N ASP A 204 -14.10 -12.95 -11.38
CA ASP A 204 -13.52 -11.65 -11.67
C ASP A 204 -12.40 -11.75 -12.69
N TYR A 205 -12.08 -10.60 -13.27
CA TYR A 205 -10.89 -10.43 -14.11
C TYR A 205 -10.09 -9.26 -13.58
N ASP A 206 -8.76 -9.42 -13.56
CA ASP A 206 -7.85 -8.32 -13.33
C ASP A 206 -7.61 -7.57 -14.65
N ASP A 207 -8.49 -6.63 -14.95
CA ASP A 207 -8.42 -5.77 -16.12
C ASP A 207 -8.16 -4.30 -15.77
N PHE A 208 -7.68 -4.03 -14.56
CA PHE A 208 -7.33 -2.68 -14.12
C PHE A 208 -6.22 -2.11 -15.00
N GLY A 209 -6.46 -0.93 -15.58
CA GLY A 209 -5.54 -0.26 -16.49
C GLY A 209 -5.52 -0.83 -17.92
N VAL A 210 -6.24 -1.92 -18.22
CA VAL A 210 -6.28 -2.49 -19.56
C VAL A 210 -7.11 -1.59 -20.49
N SER A 211 -6.51 -1.20 -21.62
CA SER A 211 -7.19 -0.42 -22.65
C SER A 211 -7.92 -1.35 -23.61
N ARG A 212 -9.15 -0.99 -23.99
CA ARG A 212 -9.91 -1.74 -25.01
C ARG A 212 -9.25 -1.56 -26.39
N SER A 213 -9.14 -2.66 -27.15
CA SER A 213 -8.53 -2.67 -28.49
C SER A 213 -9.43 -2.13 -29.60
N TYR A 214 -10.73 -1.92 -29.33
CA TYR A 214 -11.70 -1.40 -30.29
C TYR A 214 -12.48 -0.21 -29.68
N GLY A 215 -12.46 0.95 -30.37
CA GLY A 215 -13.16 2.18 -29.95
C GLY A 215 -12.28 3.23 -29.23
N TYR A 216 -12.92 4.16 -28.52
CA TYR A 216 -12.25 5.25 -27.77
C TYR A 216 -11.45 4.66 -26.58
N ARG A 217 -10.13 4.92 -26.54
CA ARG A 217 -9.21 4.41 -25.49
C ARG A 217 -9.55 5.03 -24.13
N ARG A 218 -10.36 4.33 -23.35
CA ARG A 218 -10.49 4.55 -21.90
C ARG A 218 -9.76 3.42 -21.20
N ASN A 219 -8.87 3.77 -20.29
CA ASN A 219 -8.31 2.79 -19.36
C ASN A 219 -9.44 2.37 -18.42
N HIS A 220 -9.58 1.07 -18.18
CA HIS A 220 -10.52 0.57 -17.20
C HIS A 220 -9.96 0.88 -15.80
N LEU A 221 -10.66 1.69 -15.00
CA LEU A 221 -10.26 2.10 -13.65
C LEU A 221 -11.22 1.53 -12.61
N GLY A 222 -11.58 0.26 -12.78
CA GLY A 222 -12.53 -0.46 -11.95
C GLY A 222 -12.22 -1.94 -11.94
N HIS A 223 -12.99 -2.68 -11.16
CA HIS A 223 -12.91 -4.13 -11.06
C HIS A 223 -14.21 -4.74 -11.58
N ASP A 224 -14.12 -5.54 -12.62
CA ASP A 224 -15.28 -6.20 -13.23
C ASP A 224 -15.55 -7.55 -12.54
N MET A 225 -16.70 -7.62 -11.88
CA MET A 225 -17.23 -8.86 -11.32
C MET A 225 -18.35 -9.41 -12.23
N MET A 226 -18.18 -10.64 -12.69
CA MET A 226 -19.16 -11.39 -13.48
C MET A 226 -19.98 -12.28 -12.55
N GLY A 227 -21.31 -12.12 -12.57
CA GLY A 227 -22.24 -12.95 -11.80
C GLY A 227 -23.38 -13.44 -12.68
N GLN A 228 -24.07 -14.49 -12.22
CA GLN A 228 -25.30 -14.94 -12.87
C GLN A 228 -26.39 -13.85 -12.82
N VAL A 229 -27.27 -13.84 -13.82
CA VAL A 229 -28.43 -12.94 -13.83
C VAL A 229 -29.31 -13.26 -12.61
N GLY A 230 -29.62 -12.24 -11.82
CA GLY A 230 -30.39 -12.37 -10.57
C GLY A 230 -29.55 -12.47 -9.29
N THR A 231 -28.21 -12.44 -9.38
CA THR A 231 -27.35 -12.35 -8.19
C THR A 231 -27.61 -11.05 -7.42
N PRO A 232 -28.03 -11.12 -6.14
CA PRO A 232 -28.27 -9.93 -5.34
C PRO A 232 -26.95 -9.22 -5.04
N ARG A 233 -26.95 -7.89 -5.17
CA ARG A 233 -25.80 -7.04 -4.83
C ARG A 233 -26.12 -6.17 -3.62
N ARG A 234 -25.19 -6.15 -2.66
CA ARG A 234 -25.22 -5.27 -1.49
C ARG A 234 -24.18 -4.17 -1.65
N LYS A 235 -24.47 -2.96 -1.13
CA LYS A 235 -23.49 -1.85 -1.12
C LYS A 235 -22.32 -2.21 -0.20
N ILE A 236 -21.09 -2.02 -0.68
CA ILE A 236 -19.83 -2.38 -0.01
C ILE A 236 -19.49 -1.40 1.13
N CYS A 237 -19.96 -0.16 1.05
CA CYS A 237 -19.78 0.83 2.10
C CYS A 237 -21.10 1.59 2.33
N ARG A 238 -21.37 1.97 3.59
CA ARG A 238 -22.59 2.67 4.02
C ARG A 238 -22.24 4.14 4.27
N THR A 239 -23.14 5.04 3.84
CA THR A 239 -23.33 6.39 4.42
C THR A 239 -23.36 6.37 5.93
#